data_AF-A0A0C3D7M9-F1
#
_entry.id   AF-A0A0C3D7M9-F1
#
_cell.length_a   1.000
_cell.length_b   1.000
_cell.length_c   1.000
_cell.angle_alpha   90.00
_cell.angle_beta   90.00
_cell.angle_gamma   90.00
#
_symmetry.space_group_name_H-M   'P 1'
#
loop_
_entity.id
_entity.type
_entity.pdbx_description
1 polymer ?
#
loop_
_entity_poly.entity_id
_entity_poly.type
_entity_poly.pdbx_seq_one_letter_code
_entity_poly.pdbx_strand_id
1 'polypeptide(L)'
;MADAPIDPALLAQSTSANAANENKRKTDLTDEVLVMPSKKKTKAAKKDPDEDMYELVGKRLVCLAHPFITPAMVFLAGRKYERGHEGDINMNPEDIPCQLDFYYAMLALSPHLQEDLQTKGRLDGKALQEICAWMLCGMGDQRSTDLGTLKHVGLTYLMPNHEPLEPPINKKEDKSDRGFNHPQIARMLCPRNKLIVFDEDPDTQVPTFSPMQLLTHCRIMGALQEGLINATACNWPTIFYMDDVYNPDDRLKGLFCGHAAFRNSRAVFDRVTTKEGWVRTRSKRDEIAGYEYKIFICR
;
A
#
# COMPACT_ATOMS: atom_id res chain seq x y z
N MET A 1 0.28 38.42 -13.72
CA MET A 1 -0.67 37.92 -14.73
C MET A 1 -1.99 37.72 -13.99
N ALA A 2 -3.07 38.30 -14.51
CA ALA A 2 -4.33 38.49 -13.78
C ALA A 2 -5.05 37.16 -13.47
N ASP A 3 -5.61 37.07 -12.27
CA ASP A 3 -6.38 35.95 -11.74
C ASP A 3 -7.69 35.75 -12.51
N ALA A 4 -7.92 34.52 -12.95
CA ALA A 4 -9.24 34.08 -13.38
C ALA A 4 -9.98 33.45 -12.18
N PRO A 5 -11.22 33.89 -11.86
CA PRO A 5 -11.98 33.32 -10.77
C PRO A 5 -12.43 31.89 -11.10
N ILE A 6 -12.25 30.97 -10.15
CA ILE A 6 -12.68 29.57 -10.27
C ILE A 6 -14.20 29.50 -10.12
N ASP A 7 -14.86 28.91 -11.12
CA ASP A 7 -16.31 28.74 -11.22
C ASP A 7 -16.85 27.74 -10.16
N PRO A 8 -17.78 28.15 -9.27
CA PRO A 8 -18.39 27.28 -8.27
C PRO A 8 -19.32 26.19 -8.84
N ALA A 9 -19.61 26.17 -10.14
CA ALA A 9 -20.47 25.16 -10.78
C ALA A 9 -19.79 23.78 -10.99
N LEU A 10 -18.47 23.67 -10.79
CA LEU A 10 -17.74 22.40 -10.97
C LEU A 10 -17.88 21.39 -9.82
N LEU A 11 -18.68 21.70 -8.79
CA LEU A 11 -18.91 20.85 -7.61
C LEU A 11 -20.17 19.97 -7.66
N ALA A 12 -20.95 20.02 -8.75
CA ALA A 12 -22.22 19.30 -8.83
C ALA A 12 -22.39 18.58 -10.17
N GLN A 13 -21.72 17.43 -10.35
CA GLN A 13 -22.06 16.48 -11.42
C GLN A 13 -21.41 15.11 -11.19
N SER A 14 -22.08 14.25 -10.43
CA SER A 14 -21.90 12.80 -10.56
C SER A 14 -23.03 12.05 -9.86
N THR A 15 -24.19 11.95 -10.52
CA THR A 15 -25.18 10.92 -10.19
C THR A 15 -25.80 10.30 -11.44
N SER A 16 -25.66 8.97 -11.48
CA SER A 16 -26.50 7.95 -12.11
C SER A 16 -26.52 7.81 -13.65
N ALA A 17 -26.02 6.65 -14.10
CA ALA A 17 -26.75 5.76 -15.00
C ALA A 17 -26.15 4.34 -14.88
N ASN A 18 -26.89 3.41 -14.27
CA ASN A 18 -26.64 1.97 -14.37
C ASN A 18 -27.82 1.34 -15.10
N ALA A 19 -27.55 0.68 -16.22
CA ALA A 19 -28.49 -0.18 -16.93
C ALA A 19 -27.82 -1.54 -17.23
N ALA A 20 -28.65 -2.58 -17.12
CA ALA A 20 -28.38 -4.01 -17.11
C ALA A 20 -27.49 -4.57 -18.24
N ASN A 21 -26.85 -5.72 -17.98
CA ASN A 21 -27.23 -6.95 -18.71
C ASN A 21 -26.68 -8.24 -18.06
N GLU A 22 -27.54 -9.24 -17.97
CA GLU A 22 -27.20 -10.63 -17.67
C GLU A 22 -26.57 -11.29 -18.90
N ASN A 23 -25.53 -12.12 -18.72
CA ASN A 23 -25.24 -13.18 -19.67
C ASN A 23 -24.53 -14.36 -18.99
N LYS A 24 -25.17 -15.53 -19.08
CA LYS A 24 -24.66 -16.84 -18.67
C LYS A 24 -23.43 -17.22 -19.49
N ARG A 25 -22.28 -17.42 -18.85
CA ARG A 25 -21.10 -18.11 -19.40
C ARG A 25 -20.64 -19.21 -18.45
N LYS A 26 -20.28 -20.36 -19.03
CA LYS A 26 -19.76 -21.56 -18.36
C LYS A 26 -18.47 -21.21 -17.60
N THR A 27 -18.39 -21.63 -16.34
CA THR A 27 -17.24 -21.46 -15.45
C THR A 27 -16.05 -22.28 -15.92
N ASP A 28 -15.04 -21.58 -16.41
CA ASP A 28 -13.68 -22.07 -16.56
C ASP A 28 -12.91 -21.77 -15.26
N LEU A 29 -11.89 -22.55 -14.94
CA LEU A 29 -11.08 -22.51 -13.69
C LEU A 29 -10.41 -21.15 -13.40
N THR A 30 -10.55 -20.18 -14.30
CA THR A 30 -10.00 -18.83 -14.23
C THR A 30 -10.79 -17.88 -13.32
N ASP A 31 -12.08 -18.08 -13.11
CA ASP A 31 -12.93 -17.09 -12.40
C ASP A 31 -13.11 -17.35 -10.90
N GLU A 32 -12.89 -18.57 -10.41
CA GLU A 32 -13.05 -18.88 -8.97
C GLU A 32 -11.85 -18.45 -8.11
N VAL A 33 -10.70 -18.15 -8.73
CA VAL A 33 -9.43 -17.89 -8.04
C VAL A 33 -9.41 -16.53 -7.32
N LEU A 34 -10.34 -15.61 -7.63
CA LEU A 34 -10.32 -14.24 -7.13
C LEU A 34 -11.35 -13.94 -6.02
N VAL A 35 -12.17 -14.92 -5.63
CA VAL A 35 -13.19 -14.69 -4.59
C VAL A 35 -12.57 -14.87 -3.21
N MET A 36 -12.34 -13.75 -2.52
CA MET A 36 -11.84 -13.76 -1.14
C MET A 36 -12.84 -14.45 -0.20
N PRO A 37 -12.43 -15.48 0.57
CA PRO A 37 -13.26 -16.00 1.64
C PRO A 37 -13.37 -14.95 2.74
N SER A 38 -14.59 -14.51 3.03
CA SER A 38 -14.86 -13.64 4.17
C SER A 38 -14.69 -14.42 5.47
N LYS A 39 -13.89 -13.90 6.41
CA LYS A 39 -13.64 -14.52 7.73
C LYS A 39 -14.96 -14.65 8.50
N LYS A 40 -15.66 -15.78 8.36
CA LYS A 40 -16.65 -16.23 9.35
C LYS A 40 -15.87 -16.72 10.57
N LYS A 41 -16.02 -16.01 11.70
CA LYS A 41 -15.57 -16.49 13.02
C LYS A 41 -16.36 -17.76 13.34
N THR A 42 -15.81 -18.90 12.97
CA THR A 42 -16.35 -20.21 13.30
C THR A 42 -15.61 -20.74 14.53
N LYS A 43 -16.33 -21.44 15.40
CA LYS A 43 -15.79 -22.09 16.61
C LYS A 43 -14.51 -22.87 16.28
N ALA A 44 -13.56 -22.91 17.22
CA ALA A 44 -12.23 -23.54 17.09
C ALA A 44 -12.30 -24.93 16.45
N ALA A 45 -12.23 -24.98 15.12
CA ALA A 45 -11.93 -26.18 14.38
C ALA A 45 -10.45 -26.49 14.63
N LYS A 46 -10.10 -27.78 14.59
CA LYS A 46 -8.71 -28.21 14.68
C LYS A 46 -7.96 -27.57 13.50
N LYS A 47 -7.12 -26.58 13.78
CA LYS A 47 -6.33 -25.86 12.77
C LYS A 47 -5.47 -26.88 12.02
N ASP A 48 -5.45 -26.80 10.71
CA ASP A 48 -4.62 -27.70 9.90
C ASP A 48 -3.15 -27.44 10.27
N PRO A 49 -2.32 -28.46 10.55
CA PRO A 49 -0.91 -28.25 10.90
C PRO A 49 -0.13 -27.51 9.79
N ASP A 50 -0.54 -27.64 8.53
CA ASP A 50 0.13 -26.98 7.40
C ASP A 50 -0.30 -25.51 7.24
N GLU A 51 -1.46 -25.13 7.79
CA GLU A 51 -1.96 -23.76 7.73
C GLU A 51 -0.98 -22.76 8.37
N ASP A 52 -0.48 -23.06 9.57
CA ASP A 52 0.49 -22.20 10.27
C ASP A 52 1.79 -22.03 9.48
N MET A 53 2.24 -23.11 8.81
CA MET A 53 3.44 -23.08 7.98
C MET A 53 3.23 -22.17 6.76
N TYR A 54 2.13 -22.32 6.03
CA TYR A 54 1.86 -21.53 4.83
C TYR A 54 1.48 -20.08 5.14
N GLU A 55 0.83 -19.81 6.28
CA GLU A 55 0.68 -18.44 6.80
C GLU A 55 2.05 -17.80 7.08
N LEU A 56 3.00 -18.55 7.66
CA LEU A 56 4.35 -18.04 7.90
C LEU A 56 5.10 -17.74 6.58
N VAL A 57 4.97 -18.61 5.58
CA VAL A 57 5.50 -18.36 4.23
C VAL A 57 4.90 -17.09 3.65
N GLY A 58 3.58 -16.91 3.75
CA GLY A 58 2.87 -15.71 3.34
C GLY A 58 3.39 -14.43 4.02
N LYS A 59 3.59 -14.46 5.33
CA LYS A 59 4.15 -13.33 6.09
C LYS A 59 5.53 -12.93 5.56
N ARG A 60 6.38 -13.89 5.21
CA ARG A 60 7.71 -13.62 4.64
C ARG A 60 7.63 -13.09 3.21
N LEU A 61 6.73 -13.64 2.40
CA LEU A 61 6.56 -13.24 1.01
C LEU A 61 6.13 -11.79 0.84
N VAL A 62 5.25 -11.27 1.71
CA VAL A 62 4.73 -9.90 1.52
C VAL A 62 5.81 -8.83 1.56
N CYS A 63 6.95 -9.14 2.15
CA CYS A 63 8.11 -8.27 2.25
C CYS A 63 8.97 -8.25 0.99
N LEU A 64 8.82 -9.28 0.17
CA LEU A 64 9.47 -9.42 -1.13
C LEU A 64 8.52 -9.00 -2.24
N ALA A 65 7.20 -9.20 -2.04
CA ALA A 65 6.15 -9.08 -3.03
C ALA A 65 5.74 -7.65 -3.36
N HIS A 66 5.46 -7.46 -4.65
CA HIS A 66 4.62 -6.35 -5.09
C HIS A 66 3.25 -6.45 -4.38
N PRO A 67 2.66 -5.34 -3.90
CA PRO A 67 1.57 -5.40 -2.92
C PRO A 67 0.27 -5.96 -3.50
N PHE A 68 0.16 -5.98 -4.83
CA PHE A 68 -0.99 -6.50 -5.57
C PHE A 68 -0.81 -7.91 -6.11
N ILE A 69 0.34 -8.55 -5.84
CA ILE A 69 0.58 -9.94 -6.24
C ILE A 69 -0.18 -10.89 -5.31
N THR A 70 -0.82 -11.90 -5.89
CA THR A 70 -1.49 -12.97 -5.16
C THR A 70 -0.77 -14.30 -5.39
N PRO A 71 -0.66 -15.16 -4.36
CA PRO A 71 -0.08 -16.50 -4.49
C PRO A 71 -0.66 -17.31 -5.66
N ALA A 72 -1.97 -17.21 -5.87
CA ALA A 72 -2.64 -17.98 -6.92
C ALA A 72 -2.24 -17.54 -8.34
N MET A 73 -2.12 -16.24 -8.59
CA MET A 73 -1.64 -15.72 -9.88
C MET A 73 -0.21 -16.16 -10.16
N VAL A 74 0.64 -16.10 -9.13
CA VAL A 74 2.04 -16.54 -9.20
C VAL A 74 2.14 -18.03 -9.53
N PHE A 75 1.38 -18.88 -8.82
CA PHE A 75 1.35 -20.32 -9.11
C PHE A 75 0.81 -20.63 -10.50
N LEU A 76 -0.21 -19.92 -10.97
CA LEU A 76 -0.76 -20.11 -12.30
C LEU A 76 0.29 -19.80 -13.38
N ALA A 77 1.01 -18.68 -13.23
CA ALA A 77 2.05 -18.26 -14.15
C ALA A 77 3.24 -19.24 -14.14
N GLY A 78 3.76 -19.54 -12.94
CA GLY A 78 4.90 -20.45 -12.76
C GLY A 78 4.63 -21.84 -13.32
N ARG A 79 3.44 -22.42 -13.05
CA ARG A 79 3.10 -23.76 -13.56
C ARG A 79 2.90 -23.81 -15.07
N LYS A 80 2.43 -22.74 -15.70
CA LYS A 80 2.33 -22.64 -17.16
C LYS A 80 3.73 -22.54 -17.76
N TYR A 81 4.59 -21.73 -17.16
CA TYR A 81 5.98 -21.57 -17.59
C TYR A 81 6.77 -22.89 -17.49
N GLU A 82 6.73 -23.59 -16.37
CA GLU A 82 7.44 -24.88 -16.21
C GLU A 82 6.97 -25.98 -17.18
N ARG A 83 5.73 -25.91 -17.66
CA ARG A 83 5.20 -26.85 -18.66
C ARG A 83 5.47 -26.44 -20.11
N GLY A 84 6.17 -25.32 -20.33
CA GLY A 84 6.40 -24.78 -21.67
C GLY A 84 5.16 -24.15 -22.31
N HIS A 85 4.16 -23.78 -21.50
CA HIS A 85 2.92 -23.13 -21.94
C HIS A 85 2.97 -21.61 -21.69
N GLU A 86 4.12 -20.99 -21.95
CA GLU A 86 4.32 -19.55 -21.74
C GLU A 86 3.35 -18.68 -22.56
N GLY A 87 2.96 -19.13 -23.75
CA GLY A 87 1.97 -18.45 -24.60
C GLY A 87 0.54 -18.43 -24.05
N ASP A 88 0.23 -19.27 -23.04
CA ASP A 88 -1.10 -19.35 -22.42
C ASP A 88 -1.21 -18.45 -21.18
N ILE A 89 -0.14 -17.76 -20.78
CA ILE A 89 -0.14 -16.91 -19.60
C ILE A 89 -0.86 -15.60 -19.95
N ASN A 90 -2.07 -15.43 -19.40
CA ASN A 90 -2.88 -14.23 -19.60
C ASN A 90 -2.37 -13.08 -18.72
N MET A 91 -1.19 -12.55 -19.04
CA MET A 91 -0.60 -11.37 -18.42
C MET A 91 0.29 -10.64 -19.43
N ASN A 92 0.60 -9.37 -19.15
CA ASN A 92 1.53 -8.61 -19.98
C ASN A 92 2.90 -9.33 -19.98
N PRO A 93 3.56 -9.55 -21.13
CA PRO A 93 4.88 -10.16 -21.19
C PRO A 93 5.93 -9.48 -20.30
N GLU A 94 5.80 -8.17 -20.06
CA GLU A 94 6.70 -7.43 -19.16
C GLU A 94 6.54 -7.82 -17.68
N ASP A 95 5.36 -8.32 -17.28
CA ASP A 95 5.06 -8.71 -15.90
C ASP A 95 5.46 -10.16 -15.60
N ILE A 96 5.63 -11.00 -16.63
CA ILE A 96 5.95 -12.44 -16.49
C ILE A 96 7.22 -12.65 -15.64
N PRO A 97 8.37 -11.98 -15.93
CA PRO A 97 9.58 -12.19 -15.15
C PRO A 97 9.38 -11.92 -13.65
N CYS A 98 8.65 -10.85 -13.32
CA CYS A 98 8.33 -10.50 -11.95
C CYS A 98 7.51 -11.61 -11.27
N GLN A 99 6.48 -12.14 -11.95
CA GLN A 99 5.68 -13.26 -11.41
C GLN A 99 6.52 -14.53 -11.22
N LEU A 100 7.45 -14.82 -12.12
CA LEU A 100 8.35 -15.98 -12.01
C LEU A 100 9.35 -15.84 -10.87
N ASP A 101 9.91 -14.65 -10.66
CA ASP A 101 10.77 -14.37 -9.50
C ASP A 101 10.02 -14.64 -8.19
N PHE A 102 8.75 -14.24 -8.11
CA PHE A 102 7.90 -14.56 -6.97
C PHE A 102 7.62 -16.05 -6.85
N TYR A 103 7.35 -16.73 -7.94
CA TYR A 103 7.10 -18.16 -7.96
C TYR A 103 8.28 -18.92 -7.37
N TYR A 104 9.50 -18.62 -7.82
CA TYR A 104 10.70 -19.26 -7.30
C TYR A 104 11.00 -18.86 -5.85
N ALA A 105 10.71 -17.63 -5.44
CA ALA A 105 10.82 -17.22 -4.04
C ALA A 105 9.85 -18.00 -3.13
N MET A 106 8.62 -18.26 -3.60
CA MET A 106 7.63 -19.07 -2.87
C MET A 106 8.11 -20.51 -2.68
N LEU A 107 8.64 -21.13 -3.75
CA LEU A 107 9.18 -22.48 -3.70
C LEU A 107 10.42 -22.55 -2.79
N ALA A 108 11.30 -21.54 -2.81
CA ALA A 108 12.46 -21.48 -1.94
C ALA A 108 12.07 -21.35 -0.45
N LEU A 109 10.97 -20.67 -0.13
CA LEU A 109 10.45 -20.55 1.22
C LEU A 109 9.67 -21.79 1.68
N SER A 110 9.22 -22.64 0.75
CA SER A 110 8.53 -23.89 1.05
C SER A 110 9.02 -25.04 0.15
N PRO A 111 10.17 -25.66 0.50
CA PRO A 111 10.72 -26.77 -0.28
C PRO A 111 9.77 -27.98 -0.39
N HIS A 112 8.97 -28.25 0.64
CA HIS A 112 7.97 -29.33 0.62
C HIS A 112 6.90 -29.10 -0.46
N LEU A 113 6.45 -27.85 -0.62
CA LEU A 113 5.49 -27.51 -1.67
C LEU A 113 6.06 -27.74 -3.06
N GLN A 114 7.36 -27.48 -3.26
CA GLN A 114 8.03 -27.80 -4.52
C GLN A 114 8.01 -29.31 -4.80
N GLU A 115 8.31 -30.15 -3.82
CA GLU A 115 8.25 -31.62 -3.94
C GLU A 115 6.83 -32.09 -4.28
N ASP A 116 5.82 -31.55 -3.59
CA ASP A 116 4.42 -31.93 -3.80
C ASP A 116 3.88 -31.48 -5.16
N LEU A 117 4.33 -30.34 -5.68
CA LEU A 117 4.00 -29.87 -7.03
C LEU A 117 4.62 -30.74 -8.13
N GLN A 118 5.83 -31.27 -7.89
CA GLN A 118 6.53 -32.16 -8.83
C GLN A 118 6.01 -33.60 -8.76
N THR A 119 5.48 -34.03 -7.61
CA THR A 119 4.98 -35.39 -7.41
C THR A 119 3.54 -35.52 -7.91
N LYS A 120 3.35 -36.23 -9.01
CA LYS A 120 2.03 -36.44 -9.62
C LYS A 120 1.03 -37.02 -8.61
N GLY A 121 -0.08 -36.30 -8.41
CA GLY A 121 -1.20 -36.74 -7.57
C GLY A 121 -1.08 -36.43 -6.08
N ARG A 122 0.02 -35.82 -5.61
CA ARG A 122 0.13 -35.37 -4.22
C ARG A 122 -0.65 -34.10 -3.92
N LEU A 123 -0.63 -33.16 -4.87
CA LEU A 123 -1.33 -31.89 -4.73
C LEU A 123 -2.39 -31.74 -5.83
N ASP A 124 -3.65 -31.71 -5.41
CA ASP A 124 -4.77 -31.40 -6.29
C ASP A 124 -5.04 -29.89 -6.36
N GLY A 125 -5.99 -29.49 -7.22
CA GLY A 125 -6.32 -28.07 -7.38
C GLY A 125 -6.90 -27.42 -6.13
N LYS A 126 -7.64 -28.18 -5.31
CA LYS A 126 -8.31 -27.66 -4.12
C LYS A 126 -7.31 -27.43 -2.99
N ALA A 127 -6.43 -28.40 -2.74
CA ALA A 127 -5.36 -28.25 -1.76
C ALA A 127 -4.43 -27.08 -2.13
N LEU A 128 -4.10 -26.90 -3.41
CA LEU A 128 -3.32 -25.75 -3.86
C LEU A 128 -4.06 -24.41 -3.62
N GLN A 129 -5.38 -24.36 -3.82
CA GLN A 129 -6.19 -23.17 -3.52
C GLN A 129 -6.19 -22.86 -2.00
N GLU A 130 -6.30 -23.88 -1.15
CA GLU A 130 -6.24 -23.72 0.31
C GLU A 130 -4.87 -23.18 0.75
N ILE A 131 -3.78 -23.74 0.20
CA ILE A 131 -2.41 -23.24 0.44
C ILE A 131 -2.26 -21.78 0.00
N CYS A 132 -2.78 -21.42 -1.18
CA CYS A 132 -2.78 -20.03 -1.65
C CYS A 132 -3.55 -19.09 -0.70
N ALA A 133 -4.68 -19.55 -0.16
CA ALA A 133 -5.49 -18.79 0.77
C ALA A 133 -4.78 -18.57 2.11
N TRP A 134 -4.09 -19.60 2.64
CA TRP A 134 -3.28 -19.48 3.86
C TRP A 134 -2.10 -18.53 3.67
N MET A 135 -1.36 -18.64 2.55
CA MET A 135 -0.31 -17.68 2.23
C MET A 135 -0.86 -16.25 2.12
N LEU A 136 -2.00 -16.05 1.46
CA LEU A 136 -2.63 -14.74 1.34
C LEU A 136 -3.09 -14.19 2.70
N CYS A 137 -3.60 -15.04 3.59
CA CYS A 137 -3.92 -14.69 4.97
C CYS A 137 -2.67 -14.19 5.71
N GLY A 138 -1.58 -14.96 5.64
CA GLY A 138 -0.28 -14.58 6.21
C GLY A 138 0.24 -13.25 5.68
N MET A 139 0.17 -13.01 4.37
CA MET A 139 0.54 -11.73 3.75
C MET A 139 -0.31 -10.57 4.30
N GLY A 140 -1.62 -10.78 4.44
CA GLY A 140 -2.56 -9.79 5.00
C GLY A 140 -2.28 -9.46 6.47
N ASP A 141 -2.01 -10.48 7.28
CA ASP A 141 -1.69 -10.34 8.70
C ASP A 141 -0.35 -9.62 8.90
N GLN A 142 0.66 -9.91 8.07
CA GLN A 142 1.95 -9.21 8.12
C GLN A 142 1.78 -7.74 7.74
N ARG A 143 1.08 -7.41 6.64
CA ARG A 143 0.76 -6.02 6.29
C ARG A 143 0.07 -5.28 7.42
N SER A 144 -0.91 -5.93 8.05
CA SER A 144 -1.64 -5.36 9.19
C SER A 144 -0.73 -5.11 10.39
N THR A 145 0.19 -6.04 10.65
CA THR A 145 1.20 -5.90 11.71
C THR A 145 2.15 -4.74 11.42
N ASP A 146 2.68 -4.66 10.20
CA ASP A 146 3.62 -3.61 9.78
C ASP A 146 2.95 -2.23 9.86
N LEU A 147 1.74 -2.08 9.31
CA LEU A 147 0.93 -0.86 9.40
C LEU A 147 0.58 -0.51 10.86
N GLY A 148 0.29 -1.52 11.68
CA GLY A 148 0.04 -1.36 13.11
C GLY A 148 1.23 -0.76 13.85
N THR A 149 2.46 -1.19 13.52
CA THR A 149 3.67 -0.58 14.08
C THR A 149 3.93 0.83 13.52
N LEU A 150 3.62 1.04 12.24
CA LEU A 150 3.78 2.33 11.56
C LEU A 150 2.90 3.41 12.18
N LYS A 151 1.72 3.06 12.70
CA LYS A 151 0.85 3.99 13.44
C LYS A 151 1.58 4.76 14.56
N HIS A 152 2.52 4.12 15.24
CA HIS A 152 3.19 4.69 16.40
C HIS A 152 4.53 5.33 16.04
N VAL A 153 5.28 4.69 15.13
CA VAL A 153 6.61 5.15 14.73
C VAL A 153 6.52 6.18 13.60
N GLY A 154 5.50 6.13 12.75
CA GLY A 154 5.37 7.01 11.59
C GLY A 154 5.32 8.50 11.94
N LEU A 155 4.78 8.85 13.12
CA LEU A 155 4.80 10.23 13.60
C LEU A 155 6.23 10.78 13.76
N THR A 156 7.21 9.95 14.10
CA THR A 156 8.61 10.40 14.24
C THR A 156 9.30 10.62 12.90
N TYR A 157 8.67 10.19 11.81
CA TYR A 157 9.17 10.34 10.45
C TYR A 157 8.48 11.45 9.66
N LEU A 158 7.50 12.13 10.25
CA LEU A 158 6.76 13.18 9.54
C LEU A 158 7.65 14.39 9.23
N MET A 159 8.46 14.82 10.20
CA MET A 159 9.26 16.03 10.09
C MET A 159 10.70 15.71 9.68
N PRO A 160 11.23 16.28 8.57
CA PRO A 160 12.55 15.95 8.04
C PRO A 160 13.71 16.27 8.99
N ASN A 161 13.54 17.24 9.90
CA ASN A 161 14.53 17.67 10.88
C ASN A 161 14.21 17.20 12.32
N HIS A 162 13.26 16.29 12.49
CA HIS A 162 12.73 15.93 13.82
C HIS A 162 12.18 17.12 14.61
N GLU A 163 11.75 18.17 13.90
CA GLU A 163 11.02 19.27 14.52
C GLU A 163 9.75 18.72 15.20
N PRO A 164 9.42 19.21 16.40
CA PRO A 164 8.22 18.78 17.08
C PRO A 164 7.00 19.24 16.28
N LEU A 165 5.95 18.40 16.31
CA LEU A 165 4.65 18.80 15.80
C LEU A 165 4.04 19.85 16.72
N GLU A 166 3.36 20.83 16.13
CA GLU A 166 2.64 21.89 16.81
C GLU A 166 1.16 21.85 16.40
N PRO A 167 0.24 21.58 17.34
CA PRO A 167 0.47 21.21 18.75
C PRO A 167 1.10 19.81 18.93
N PRO A 168 1.84 19.54 20.02
CA PRO A 168 2.43 18.23 20.25
C PRO A 168 1.39 17.09 20.29
N ILE A 169 1.60 16.05 19.49
CA ILE A 169 0.72 14.86 19.49
C ILE A 169 1.19 13.88 20.57
N ASN A 170 0.34 13.64 21.57
CA ASN A 170 0.61 12.61 22.56
C ASN A 170 0.42 11.22 21.94
N LYS A 171 1.44 10.36 22.05
CA LYS A 171 1.39 9.00 21.48
C LYS A 171 0.34 8.10 22.17
N LYS A 172 -0.05 8.43 23.40
CA LYS A 172 -1.00 7.67 24.22
C LYS A 172 -2.45 8.11 24.07
N GLU A 173 -2.69 9.31 23.52
CA GLU A 173 -4.03 9.86 23.34
C GLU A 173 -4.71 9.31 22.09
N ASP A 174 -6.00 9.64 21.96
CA ASP A 174 -6.85 9.19 20.88
C ASP A 174 -6.32 9.66 19.51
N LYS A 175 -6.72 8.96 18.44
CA LYS A 175 -6.32 9.29 17.07
C LYS A 175 -7.01 10.56 16.55
N SER A 176 -7.93 11.13 17.33
CA SER A 176 -8.69 12.33 16.99
C SER A 176 -7.77 13.50 16.64
N ASP A 177 -6.60 13.60 17.25
CA ASP A 177 -5.75 14.80 17.13
C ASP A 177 -4.69 14.65 16.02
N ARG A 178 -4.91 13.72 15.08
CA ARG A 178 -3.99 13.38 13.99
C ARG A 178 -4.67 13.57 12.63
N GLY A 179 -3.89 13.44 11.55
CA GLY A 179 -4.43 13.51 10.19
C GLY A 179 -4.93 14.92 9.87
N PHE A 180 -6.16 15.05 9.38
CA PHE A 180 -6.76 16.34 9.03
C PHE A 180 -7.13 17.22 10.23
N ASN A 181 -7.07 16.69 11.46
CA ASN A 181 -7.32 17.46 12.68
C ASN A 181 -6.07 18.16 13.23
N HIS A 182 -4.90 17.86 12.67
CA HIS A 182 -3.64 18.48 13.07
C HIS A 182 -3.14 19.41 11.95
N PRO A 183 -2.91 20.72 12.18
CA PRO A 183 -2.60 21.68 11.12
C PRO A 183 -1.44 21.27 10.20
N GLN A 184 -0.29 20.92 10.77
CA GLN A 184 0.88 20.52 9.97
C GLN A 184 0.64 19.21 9.18
N ILE A 185 -0.05 18.23 9.77
CA ILE A 185 -0.36 16.97 9.09
C ILE A 185 -1.43 17.19 8.02
N ALA A 186 -2.44 18.00 8.29
CA ALA A 186 -3.45 18.39 7.33
C ALA A 186 -2.82 19.09 6.12
N ARG A 187 -1.85 19.99 6.35
CA ARG A 187 -1.06 20.64 5.28
C ARG A 187 -0.29 19.61 4.44
N MET A 188 0.40 18.67 5.09
CA MET A 188 1.13 17.59 4.40
C MET A 188 0.20 16.67 3.59
N LEU A 189 -0.99 16.38 4.13
CA LEU A 189 -2.02 15.55 3.49
C LEU A 189 -2.85 16.32 2.45
N CYS A 190 -2.74 17.66 2.43
CA CYS A 190 -3.45 18.50 1.49
C CYS A 190 -2.98 18.19 0.06
N PRO A 191 -3.92 17.96 -0.88
CA PRO A 191 -3.58 17.81 -2.27
C PRO A 191 -2.85 19.05 -2.78
N ARG A 192 -1.77 18.84 -3.53
CA ARG A 192 -0.82 19.93 -3.79
C ARG A 192 -1.43 21.11 -4.55
N ASN A 193 -2.34 20.87 -5.48
CA ASN A 193 -3.02 21.96 -6.19
C ASN A 193 -3.91 22.85 -5.29
N LYS A 194 -4.14 22.46 -4.04
CA LYS A 194 -4.87 23.24 -3.01
C LYS A 194 -3.94 23.78 -1.93
N LEU A 195 -2.64 23.47 -1.97
CA LEU A 195 -1.69 23.87 -0.92
C LEU A 195 -1.51 25.39 -0.85
N ILE A 196 -1.49 26.09 -1.98
CA ILE A 196 -1.41 27.57 -2.00
C ILE A 196 -2.60 28.16 -1.26
N VAL A 197 -3.81 27.68 -1.57
CA VAL A 197 -5.04 28.12 -0.90
C VAL A 197 -5.05 27.75 0.58
N PHE A 198 -4.43 26.62 0.96
CA PHE A 198 -4.25 26.22 2.36
C PHE A 198 -3.34 27.21 3.12
N ASP A 199 -2.23 27.62 2.51
CA ASP A 199 -1.22 28.51 3.11
C ASP A 199 -1.65 29.99 3.13
N GLU A 200 -2.52 30.40 2.20
CA GLU A 200 -3.09 31.75 2.11
C GLU A 200 -4.33 31.93 3.02
N ASP A 201 -4.85 30.85 3.60
CA ASP A 201 -5.99 30.92 4.51
C ASP A 201 -5.61 31.80 5.73
N PRO A 202 -6.30 32.91 6.01
CA PRO A 202 -5.93 33.84 7.08
C PRO A 202 -5.84 33.19 8.47
N ASP A 203 -6.46 32.02 8.67
CA ASP A 203 -6.40 31.25 9.91
C ASP A 203 -5.14 30.37 10.04
N THR A 204 -4.30 30.20 9.00
CA THR A 204 -3.00 29.51 9.10
C THR A 204 -1.83 30.46 9.43
N GLN A 205 -2.02 31.78 9.30
CA GLN A 205 -0.92 32.76 9.37
C GLN A 205 -0.78 33.51 10.72
N VAL A 206 -1.56 33.19 11.76
CA VAL A 206 -1.56 33.96 13.01
C VAL A 206 -1.34 33.08 14.25
N PRO A 207 -0.09 32.91 14.73
CA PRO A 207 0.18 32.40 16.07
C PRO A 207 0.15 33.56 17.07
N THR A 208 -1.00 34.21 17.26
CA THR A 208 -1.12 35.25 18.30
C THR A 208 -2.02 34.76 19.41
N PHE A 209 -1.38 34.35 20.51
CA PHE A 209 -1.81 34.18 21.91
C PHE A 209 -3.16 34.79 22.36
N SER A 210 -4.25 34.49 21.66
CA SER A 210 -5.62 34.79 22.08
C SER A 210 -6.24 33.48 22.58
N PRO A 211 -6.61 33.37 23.87
CA PRO A 211 -7.26 32.18 24.44
C PRO A 211 -8.66 31.89 23.85
N MET A 212 -9.10 32.67 22.88
CA MET A 212 -10.44 32.66 22.29
C MET A 212 -10.40 32.42 20.78
N GLN A 213 -9.43 31.62 20.30
CA GLN A 213 -9.36 31.16 18.91
C GLN A 213 -9.23 29.62 18.82
N LEU A 214 -9.78 28.92 19.82
CA LEU A 214 -9.71 27.45 19.89
C LEU A 214 -10.65 26.71 18.92
N LEU A 215 -11.20 27.37 17.90
CA LEU A 215 -12.23 26.75 17.04
C LEU A 215 -12.37 27.35 15.63
N THR A 216 -11.36 28.05 15.11
CA THR A 216 -11.38 28.48 13.71
C THR A 216 -10.67 27.44 12.85
N HIS A 217 -11.44 26.48 12.35
CA HIS A 217 -10.95 25.57 11.31
C HIS A 217 -10.70 26.40 10.04
N CYS A 218 -9.46 26.43 9.54
CA CYS A 218 -9.16 26.95 8.21
C CYS A 218 -10.18 26.35 7.22
N ARG A 219 -10.73 27.14 6.30
CA ARG A 219 -11.79 26.71 5.37
C ARG A 219 -11.37 25.46 4.59
N ILE A 220 -10.10 25.37 4.21
CA ILE A 220 -9.54 24.19 3.54
C ILE A 220 -9.39 23.00 4.49
N MET A 221 -8.99 23.22 5.73
CA MET A 221 -8.87 22.14 6.72
C MET A 221 -10.24 21.55 7.06
N GLY A 222 -11.26 22.39 7.28
CA GLY A 222 -12.64 21.97 7.44
C GLY A 222 -13.16 21.20 6.21
N ALA A 223 -12.90 21.71 5.00
CA ALA A 223 -13.28 21.02 3.77
C ALA A 223 -12.57 19.66 3.58
N LEU A 224 -11.33 19.51 4.06
CA LEU A 224 -10.62 18.22 4.10
C LEU A 224 -11.26 17.26 5.11
N GLN A 225 -11.61 17.75 6.30
CA GLN A 225 -12.25 16.96 7.36
C GLN A 225 -13.66 16.49 6.95
N GLU A 226 -14.42 17.35 6.27
CA GLU A 226 -15.76 17.05 5.77
C GLU A 226 -15.75 16.21 4.48
N GLY A 227 -14.56 15.96 3.89
CA GLY A 227 -14.42 15.20 2.64
C GLY A 227 -14.87 15.95 1.38
N LEU A 228 -15.02 17.28 1.46
CA LEU A 228 -15.30 18.14 0.31
C LEU A 228 -14.09 18.26 -0.63
N ILE A 229 -12.87 18.14 -0.08
CA ILE A 229 -11.63 18.04 -0.85
C ILE A 229 -11.13 16.61 -0.78
N ASN A 230 -11.22 15.90 -1.91
CA ASN A 230 -10.73 14.54 -2.02
C ASN A 230 -9.27 14.50 -2.47
N ALA A 231 -8.42 13.88 -1.64
CA ALA A 231 -7.12 13.41 -2.07
C ALA A 231 -7.32 12.16 -2.94
N THR A 232 -7.17 12.31 -4.26
CA THR A 232 -7.30 11.22 -5.23
C THR A 232 -5.94 10.83 -5.79
N ALA A 233 -5.85 9.68 -6.45
CA ALA A 233 -4.63 9.27 -7.17
C ALA A 233 -4.21 10.26 -8.27
N CYS A 234 -5.12 11.11 -8.74
CA CYS A 234 -4.82 12.17 -9.70
C CYS A 234 -4.27 13.44 -9.02
N ASN A 235 -4.35 13.51 -7.69
CA ASN A 235 -4.03 14.69 -6.90
C ASN A 235 -3.38 14.28 -5.57
N TRP A 236 -2.14 13.79 -5.68
CA TRP A 236 -1.40 13.28 -4.55
C TRP A 236 -1.19 14.35 -3.48
N PRO A 237 -1.30 13.96 -2.19
CA PRO A 237 -0.87 14.79 -1.08
C PRO A 237 0.57 15.27 -1.19
N THR A 238 0.84 16.44 -0.62
CA THR A 238 2.18 17.08 -0.65
C THR A 238 3.27 16.19 -0.04
N ILE A 239 2.94 15.42 1.01
CA ILE A 239 3.85 14.50 1.71
C ILE A 239 4.55 13.46 0.81
N PHE A 240 4.02 13.19 -0.37
CA PHE A 240 4.61 12.25 -1.31
C PHE A 240 5.72 12.87 -2.16
N TYR A 241 5.80 14.20 -2.25
CA TYR A 241 6.78 14.88 -3.11
C TYR A 241 8.07 15.20 -2.36
N MET A 242 9.21 15.06 -3.05
CA MET A 242 10.52 15.43 -2.52
C MET A 242 10.53 16.91 -2.10
N ASP A 243 10.96 17.16 -0.86
CA ASP A 243 11.08 18.50 -0.26
C ASP A 243 9.81 19.36 -0.36
N ASP A 244 8.64 18.72 -0.44
CA ASP A 244 7.37 19.39 -0.71
C ASP A 244 7.45 20.27 -1.97
N VAL A 245 8.14 19.83 -3.03
CA VAL A 245 8.24 20.53 -4.32
C VAL A 245 7.47 19.76 -5.38
N TYR A 246 6.47 20.42 -5.98
CA TYR A 246 5.69 19.87 -7.08
C TYR A 246 5.95 20.65 -8.36
N ASN A 247 6.24 19.92 -9.43
CA ASN A 247 6.42 20.48 -10.76
C ASN A 247 5.13 20.27 -11.58
N PRO A 248 4.38 21.33 -11.93
CA PRO A 248 3.16 21.18 -12.73
C PRO A 248 3.42 20.66 -14.15
N ASP A 249 4.60 20.95 -14.70
CA ASP A 249 5.02 20.51 -16.03
C ASP A 249 5.48 19.03 -16.03
N ASP A 250 5.90 18.53 -14.86
CA ASP A 250 6.29 17.14 -14.66
C ASP A 250 5.77 16.65 -13.30
N ARG A 251 4.52 16.18 -13.31
CA ARG A 251 3.78 15.80 -12.10
C ARG A 251 4.36 14.60 -11.38
N LEU A 252 5.22 13.81 -12.04
CA LEU A 252 5.88 12.65 -11.44
C LEU A 252 7.21 13.01 -10.80
N LYS A 253 7.73 14.22 -11.06
CA LYS A 253 9.00 14.68 -10.49
C LYS A 253 8.93 14.67 -8.96
N GLY A 254 9.80 13.86 -8.36
CA GLY A 254 9.91 13.74 -6.90
C GLY A 254 8.73 13.03 -6.23
N LEU A 255 7.79 12.46 -7.00
CA LEU A 255 6.67 11.69 -6.43
C LEU A 255 7.19 10.42 -5.73
N PHE A 256 6.63 10.12 -4.56
CA PHE A 256 7.08 9.11 -3.60
C PHE A 256 8.51 9.30 -3.03
N CYS A 257 9.14 10.44 -3.29
CA CYS A 257 10.44 10.80 -2.73
C CYS A 257 10.33 11.76 -1.52
N GLY A 258 9.12 12.08 -1.07
CA GLY A 258 8.91 12.86 0.15
C GLY A 258 9.47 12.18 1.39
N HIS A 259 10.05 12.96 2.31
CA HIS A 259 10.78 12.44 3.47
C HIS A 259 9.96 11.43 4.28
N ALA A 260 8.73 11.81 4.64
CA ALA A 260 7.86 10.97 5.43
C ALA A 260 7.43 9.71 4.68
N ALA A 261 7.08 9.82 3.39
CA ALA A 261 6.73 8.65 2.58
C ALA A 261 7.91 7.67 2.50
N PHE A 262 9.10 8.17 2.17
CA PHE A 262 10.32 7.37 2.07
C PHE A 262 10.69 6.68 3.39
N ARG A 263 10.70 7.42 4.50
CA ARG A 263 11.05 6.88 5.83
C ARG A 263 10.05 5.87 6.33
N ASN A 264 8.75 6.12 6.13
CA ASN A 264 7.70 5.17 6.50
C ASN A 264 7.83 3.86 5.69
N SER A 265 8.03 3.95 4.38
CA SER A 265 8.28 2.77 3.53
C SER A 265 9.50 2.00 3.99
N ARG A 266 10.63 2.69 4.24
CA ARG A 266 11.84 2.06 4.73
C ARG A 266 11.65 1.36 6.09
N ALA A 267 10.87 1.93 7.00
CA ALA A 267 10.59 1.31 8.29
C ALA A 267 9.82 -0.01 8.18
N VAL A 268 8.97 -0.14 7.17
CA VAL A 268 8.29 -1.40 6.83
C VAL A 268 9.31 -2.42 6.34
N PHE A 269 10.17 -2.06 5.37
CA PHE A 269 11.12 -3.00 4.76
C PHE A 269 12.32 -3.38 5.66
N ASP A 270 12.90 -2.45 6.42
CA ASP A 270 14.10 -2.71 7.24
C ASP A 270 13.78 -3.67 8.41
N ARG A 271 12.57 -3.64 8.96
CA ARG A 271 12.18 -4.49 10.11
C ARG A 271 12.14 -5.98 9.77
N VAL A 272 11.80 -6.31 8.52
CA VAL A 272 11.79 -7.68 8.00
C VAL A 272 13.16 -8.35 8.19
N THR A 273 14.24 -7.58 8.04
CA THR A 273 15.61 -8.12 8.08
C THR A 273 16.14 -8.38 9.50
N THR A 274 15.59 -7.71 10.52
CA THR A 274 16.21 -7.69 11.86
C THR A 274 15.66 -8.73 12.83
N LYS A 275 14.42 -9.21 12.66
CA LYS A 275 13.80 -10.14 13.63
C LYS A 275 14.12 -11.62 13.40
N GLU A 276 14.57 -12.02 12.21
CA GLU A 276 14.70 -13.45 11.85
C GLU A 276 16.10 -13.88 11.39
N GLY A 277 17.17 -13.18 11.82
CA GLY A 277 18.54 -13.70 11.70
C GLY A 277 19.15 -13.68 10.29
N TRP A 278 18.52 -13.03 9.32
CA TRP A 278 19.15 -12.77 8.02
C TRP A 278 20.15 -11.61 8.11
N VAL A 279 21.43 -11.94 8.32
CA VAL A 279 22.53 -10.99 8.13
C VAL A 279 22.70 -10.74 6.63
N ARG A 280 22.19 -9.61 6.12
CA ARG A 280 22.55 -9.12 4.78
C ARG A 280 24.04 -8.76 4.77
N THR A 281 24.85 -9.52 4.03
CA THR A 281 26.25 -9.18 3.79
C THR A 281 26.35 -7.87 3.00
N ARG A 282 27.21 -6.97 3.48
CA ARG A 282 27.44 -5.60 2.98
C ARG A 282 27.72 -5.54 1.46
N SER A 283 28.26 -6.60 0.87
CA SER A 283 28.64 -6.66 -0.54
C SER A 283 27.45 -6.68 -1.51
N LYS A 284 26.28 -7.19 -1.12
CA LYS A 284 25.05 -7.14 -1.94
C LYS A 284 24.31 -5.81 -1.80
N ARG A 285 24.76 -4.93 -0.90
CA ARG A 285 24.17 -3.62 -0.64
C ARG A 285 24.35 -2.68 -1.84
N ASP A 286 25.48 -2.78 -2.55
CA ASP A 286 25.78 -1.90 -3.69
C ASP A 286 25.24 -2.45 -5.02
N GLU A 287 25.15 -3.77 -5.15
CA GLU A 287 24.61 -4.42 -6.36
C GLU A 287 23.08 -4.44 -6.36
N ILE A 288 22.44 -4.63 -5.19
CA ILE A 288 21.00 -4.44 -5.03
C ILE A 288 20.68 -2.94 -4.98
N ALA A 289 21.54 -2.03 -4.49
CA ALA A 289 21.33 -0.58 -4.66
C ALA A 289 21.14 -0.13 -6.11
N GLY A 290 21.74 -0.84 -7.08
CA GLY A 290 21.51 -0.62 -8.51
C GLY A 290 20.14 -1.12 -9.03
N TYR A 291 19.51 -2.06 -8.31
CA TYR A 291 18.13 -2.53 -8.51
C TYR A 291 17.14 -1.93 -7.49
N GLU A 292 17.61 -1.22 -6.46
CA GLU A 292 16.85 -0.68 -5.34
C GLU A 292 16.03 0.51 -5.81
N TYR A 293 14.81 0.58 -5.29
CA TYR A 293 13.79 1.62 -5.51
C TYR A 293 13.06 1.62 -6.86
N LYS A 294 13.58 0.99 -7.92
CA LYS A 294 12.81 0.85 -9.19
C LYS A 294 11.52 0.02 -9.05
N ILE A 295 11.45 -0.89 -8.09
CA ILE A 295 10.30 -1.82 -7.94
C ILE A 295 9.12 -1.18 -7.18
N PHE A 296 9.29 -0.03 -6.52
CA PHE A 296 8.21 0.59 -5.74
C PHE A 296 7.96 2.07 -5.99
N ILE A 297 8.76 2.72 -6.82
CA ILE A 297 8.52 4.08 -7.29
C ILE A 297 8.70 4.07 -8.81
N CYS A 298 7.58 4.10 -9.54
CA CYS A 298 7.48 4.15 -11.00
C CYS A 298 7.77 2.85 -11.78
N ARG A 299 6.70 2.13 -12.10
CA ARG A 299 6.09 2.23 -13.44
C ARG A 299 4.59 2.40 -13.30
#